data_AF-A0A6V7J0P7-F1
#
_entry.id   AF-A0A6V7J0P7-F1
#
_cell.length_a   1.000
_cell.length_b   1.000
_cell.length_c   1.000
_cell.angle_alpha   90.00
_cell.angle_beta   90.00
_cell.angle_gamma   90.00
#
_symmetry.space_group_name_H-M   'P 1'
#
loop_
_entity.id
_entity.type
_entity.pdbx_description
1 polymer ?
#
loop_
_entity_poly.entity_id
_entity_poly.type
_entity_poly.pdbx_seq_one_letter_code
_entity_poly.pdbx_strand_id
1 'polypeptide(L)' 'IEAQIREIQSKKKDIQATATEKEQVGLGKTGFYDQDIYDGTNNKYDGYVTSIAANDEIE' A
#
# COMPACT_ATOMS: atom_id res chain seq x y z
N ILE A 1 -28.61 0.39 -9.59
CA ILE A 1 -27.78 0.14 -8.39
C ILE A 1 -27.50 -1.35 -8.21
N GLU A 2 -28.52 -2.23 -8.14
CA GLU A 2 -28.30 -3.68 -7.95
C GLU A 2 -27.46 -4.37 -9.03
N ALA A 3 -27.65 -4.01 -10.30
CA ALA A 3 -26.86 -4.58 -11.40
C ALA A 3 -25.36 -4.28 -11.26
N GLN A 4 -25.02 -3.05 -10.84
CA GLN A 4 -23.63 -2.62 -10.60
C GLN A 4 -23.02 -3.37 -9.40
N ILE A 5 -23.80 -3.61 -8.35
CA ILE A 5 -23.33 -4.37 -7.18
C ILE A 5 -22.99 -5.81 -7.58
N ARG A 6 -23.85 -6.47 -8.36
CA ARG A 6 -23.59 -7.83 -8.86
C ARG A 6 -22.34 -7.89 -9.73
N GLU A 7 -22.17 -6.91 -10.62
CA GLU A 7 -21.00 -6.82 -11.48
C GLU A 7 -19.70 -6.65 -10.67
N ILE A 8 -19.70 -5.76 -9.67
CA ILE A 8 -18.54 -5.55 -8.78
C ILE A 8 -18.22 -6.83 -7.99
N GLN A 9 -19.23 -7.52 -7.47
CA GLN A 9 -19.04 -8.76 -6.73
C GLN A 9 -18.47 -9.89 -7.61
N SER A 10 -18.93 -9.99 -8.87
CA SER A 10 -18.38 -10.94 -9.84
C SER A 10 -16.91 -10.64 -10.12
N LYS A 11 -16.58 -9.40 -10.47
CA LYS A 11 -15.19 -8.97 -10.74
C LYS A 11 -14.27 -9.23 -9.55
N LYS A 12 -14.72 -8.96 -8.33
CA LYS A 12 -13.96 -9.24 -7.11
C LYS A 12 -13.64 -10.73 -6.96
N LYS A 13 -14.60 -11.60 -7.25
CA LYS A 13 -14.41 -13.06 -7.18
C LYS A 13 -13.41 -13.53 -8.24
N ASP A 14 -13.50 -13.00 -9.46
CA ASP A 14 -12.59 -13.36 -10.55
C ASP A 14 -11.14 -12.92 -10.25
N ILE A 15 -10.96 -11.71 -9.69
CA ILE A 15 -9.66 -11.20 -9.25
C ILE A 15 -9.11 -12.08 -8.12
N GLN A 16 -9.93 -12.50 -7.15
CA GLN A 16 -9.47 -13.38 -6.06
C GLN A 16 -9.12 -14.80 -6.54
N ALA A 17 -9.79 -15.30 -7.57
CA ALA A 17 -9.52 -16.63 -8.12
C ALA A 17 -8.25 -16.70 -8.99
N THR A 18 -7.85 -15.56 -9.55
CA THR A 18 -6.73 -15.46 -10.50
C THR A 18 -5.48 -14.85 -9.89
N ALA A 19 -5.63 -13.96 -8.90
CA ALA A 19 -4.49 -13.36 -8.22
C ALA A 19 -3.83 -14.39 -7.31
N THR A 20 -2.59 -14.75 -7.64
CA THR A 20 -1.74 -15.52 -6.74
C THR A 20 -1.25 -14.61 -5.60
N GLU A 21 -1.02 -15.16 -4.40
CA GLU A 21 -0.49 -14.38 -3.26
C GLU A 21 0.82 -13.65 -3.59
N LYS A 22 1.56 -14.12 -4.60
CA LYS A 22 2.77 -13.49 -5.12
C LYS A 22 2.53 -12.21 -5.91
N GLU A 23 1.35 -12.04 -6.50
CA GLU A 23 0.98 -10.85 -7.29
C GLU A 23 0.33 -9.76 -6.40
N GLN A 24 -0.10 -10.13 -5.20
CA GLN A 24 -0.72 -9.20 -4.26
C GLN A 24 0.35 -8.57 -3.35
N VAL A 25 0.38 -7.24 -3.34
CA VAL A 25 1.21 -6.49 -2.39
C VAL A 25 0.46 -6.46 -1.06
N GLY A 26 0.99 -7.19 -0.08
CA GLY A 26 0.42 -7.24 1.27
C GLY A 26 0.46 -5.88 1.97
N LEU A 27 -0.43 -5.69 2.94
CA LEU A 27 -0.41 -4.49 3.79
C LEU A 27 0.96 -4.39 4.50
N GLY A 28 1.67 -3.28 4.30
CA GLY A 28 3.03 -3.07 4.83
C GLY A 28 4.16 -3.67 3.98
N LYS A 29 3.84 -4.33 2.85
CA LYS A 29 4.84 -4.72 1.85
C LYS A 29 5.01 -3.59 0.85
N THR A 30 6.24 -3.34 0.45
CA THR A 30 6.57 -2.44 -0.66
C THR A 30 6.16 -3.12 -1.97
N GLY A 31 5.56 -2.35 -2.88
CA GLY A 31 5.08 -2.86 -4.17
C GLY A 31 6.20 -3.18 -5.16
N PHE A 32 5.80 -3.44 -6.40
CA PHE A 32 6.72 -3.70 -7.52
C PHE A 32 7.23 -2.38 -8.11
N TYR A 33 8.34 -1.89 -7.57
CA TYR A 33 9.10 -0.75 -8.10
C TYR A 33 10.59 -0.95 -7.78
N ASP A 34 11.45 -0.16 -8.40
CA ASP A 34 12.89 -0.21 -8.16
C ASP A 34 13.22 0.37 -6.76
N GLN A 35 13.33 -0.53 -5.78
CA GLN A 35 13.61 -0.16 -4.38
C GLN A 35 15.02 0.40 -4.22
N ASP A 36 15.98 -0.04 -5.03
CA ASP A 36 17.36 0.46 -4.95
C ASP A 36 17.42 1.95 -5.35
N ILE A 37 16.57 2.37 -6.29
CA ILE A 37 16.46 3.77 -6.71
C ILE A 37 15.58 4.61 -5.77
N TYR A 38 14.44 4.07 -5.31
CA TYR A 38 13.40 4.87 -4.63
C TYR A 38 13.31 4.68 -3.11
N ASP A 39 13.75 3.54 -2.59
CA ASP A 39 13.80 3.20 -1.16
C ASP A 39 15.25 3.22 -0.62
N GLY A 40 16.19 3.68 -1.45
CA GLY A 40 17.59 3.85 -1.07
C GLY A 40 17.71 4.62 0.26
N THR A 41 18.69 4.21 1.06
CA THR A 41 18.95 4.63 2.46
C THR A 41 19.11 6.15 2.66
N ASN A 42 19.17 6.90 1.56
CA ASN A 42 19.08 8.35 1.54
C ASN A 42 17.61 8.74 1.78
N ASN A 43 17.24 8.78 3.06
CA ASN A 43 15.96 9.32 3.49
C ASN A 43 15.80 10.71 2.85
N LYS A 44 14.96 10.83 1.83
CA LYS A 44 14.71 12.10 1.10
C LYS A 44 14.17 13.21 2.01
N TYR A 45 13.82 12.84 3.24
CA TYR A 45 13.36 13.70 4.31
C TYR A 45 14.43 13.97 5.38
N ASP A 46 15.67 13.46 5.22
CA ASP A 46 16.79 13.77 6.10
C ASP A 46 17.08 15.28 6.05
N GLY A 47 17.09 15.94 7.21
CA GLY A 47 17.22 17.39 7.34
C GLY A 47 15.91 18.19 7.24
N TYR A 48 14.77 17.56 6.95
CA TYR A 48 13.48 18.23 7.07
C TYR A 48 12.93 18.08 8.48
N VAL A 49 12.63 19.21 9.11
CA VAL A 49 11.87 19.23 10.35
C VAL A 49 10.43 18.86 10.02
N THR A 50 9.98 17.69 10.44
CA THR A 50 8.55 17.37 10.42
C THR A 50 7.86 18.38 11.33
N SER A 51 7.06 19.30 10.78
CA SER A 51 6.34 20.32 11.58
C SER A 51 5.25 19.74 12.49
N ILE A 52 5.27 18.43 12.69
CA ILE A 52 4.39 17.65 13.53
C ILE A 52 5.26 17.17 14.68
N ALA A 53 4.93 17.57 15.90
CA ALA A 53 5.57 17.04 17.09
C ALA A 53 5.32 15.52 17.16
N ALA A 54 6.34 14.75 17.56
CA ALA A 54 6.10 13.36 17.96
C ALA A 54 5.12 13.39 19.14
N ASN A 55 4.05 12.59 19.06
CA ASN A 55 3.06 12.50 20.12
C ASN A 55 3.68 11.65 21.26
N ASP A 56 4.63 12.22 22.00
CA ASP A 56 5.35 11.57 23.11
C ASP A 56 4.49 11.43 24.39
N GLU A 57 3.17 11.56 24.30
CA GLU A 57 2.25 11.42 25.43
C GLU A 57 1.09 10.49 25.07
N ILE A 58 1.32 9.17 25.22
CA ILE A 58 0.28 8.20 25.57
C ILE A 58 0.86 7.33 26.70
N GLU A 59 0.68 7.78 27.94
CA GLU A 59 0.70 6.93 29.15
C GLU A 59 -0.73 6.44 29.45
#